data_AF-A0A7V6UCX6-F1
#
_entry.id   AF-A0A7V6UCX6-F1
#
_cell.length_a   1.000
_cell.length_b   1.000
_cell.length_c   1.000
_cell.angle_alpha   90.00
_cell.angle_beta   90.00
_cell.angle_gamma   90.00
#
_symmetry.space_group_name_H-M   'P 1'
#
loop_
_entity.id
_entity.type
_entity.pdbx_description
1 polymer ?
#
loop_
_entity_poly.entity_id
_entity_poly.type
_entity_poly.pdbx_seq_one_letter_code
_entity_poly.pdbx_strand_id
1 'polypeptide(L)' 'MGCRPYFTPIHLQPFYREMFGCKPGDFPVTERIASSTISLPFYNNLPDEEIDYVVEKVREGIEKFGG' A
#
# COMPACT_ATOMS: atom_id res chain seq x y z
N MET A 1 -1.97 12.33 7.75
CA MET A 1 -1.53 11.85 6.43
C MET A 1 -0.92 10.45 6.57
N GLY A 2 -1.76 9.44 6.77
CA GLY A 2 -1.34 8.04 7.00
C GLY A 2 -1.50 7.19 5.76
N CYS A 3 -0.83 7.54 4.66
CA CYS A 3 -0.71 6.63 3.53
C CYS A 3 0.48 5.71 3.82
N ARG A 4 0.23 4.41 3.95
CA ARG A 4 1.30 3.40 4.07
C ARG A 4 1.33 2.59 2.78
N PRO A 5 2.51 2.11 2.36
CA PRO A 5 2.58 1.07 1.34
C PRO A 5 1.62 -0.05 1.75
N TYR A 6 0.84 -0.57 0.81
CA TYR A 6 0.00 -1.72 1.09
C TYR A 6 0.90 -2.87 1.55
N PHE A 7 0.39 -3.72 2.45
CA PHE A 7 1.16 -4.69 3.21
C PHE A 7 2.35 -5.30 2.45
N THR A 8 3.54 -5.24 3.06
CA THR A 8 4.70 -6.00 2.59
C THR A 8 4.31 -7.46 2.38
N PRO A 9 4.64 -8.07 1.23
CA PRO A 9 4.31 -9.46 0.95
C PRO A 9 4.64 -10.38 2.13
N ILE A 10 3.70 -11.27 2.47
CA ILE A 10 3.77 -12.09 3.70
C ILE A 10 5.08 -12.89 3.75
N HIS A 11 5.55 -13.42 2.61
CA HIS A 11 6.78 -14.20 2.51
C HIS A 11 8.05 -13.40 2.83
N LEU A 12 8.00 -12.06 2.75
CA LEU A 12 9.11 -11.18 3.11
C LEU A 12 9.07 -10.73 4.57
N GLN A 13 7.98 -11.02 5.30
CA GLN A 13 7.92 -10.69 6.72
C GLN A 13 8.92 -11.54 7.52
N PRO A 14 9.57 -10.98 8.56
CA PRO A 14 10.67 -11.65 9.27
C PRO A 14 10.34 -13.08 9.72
N PHE A 15 9.14 -13.29 10.24
CA PHE A 15 8.66 -14.59 10.73
C PHE A 15 8.60 -15.66 9.62
N TYR A 16 8.03 -15.32 8.45
CA TYR A 16 7.92 -16.26 7.33
C TYR A 16 9.27 -16.49 6.65
N ARG A 17 10.10 -15.46 6.57
CA ARG A 17 11.46 -15.58 6.04
C ARG A 17 12.32 -16.51 6.90
N GLU A 18 12.20 -16.44 8.22
CA GLU A 18 12.95 -17.28 9.15
C GLU A 18 12.46 -18.73 9.16
N MET A 19 11.14 -18.96 9.16
CA MET A 19 10.59 -20.32 9.17
C MET A 19 10.68 -21.06 7.83
N PHE A 20 10.49 -20.35 6.71
CA PHE A 20 10.38 -20.98 5.38
C PHE A 20 11.55 -20.65 4.45
N GLY A 21 12.48 -19.80 4.86
CA GLY A 21 13.63 -19.42 4.04
C GLY A 21 13.28 -18.60 2.80
N CYS A 22 12.08 -18.01 2.75
CA CYS A 22 11.59 -17.24 1.61
C CYS A 22 12.46 -16.01 1.31
N LYS A 23 12.67 -15.71 0.03
CA LYS A 23 13.53 -14.61 -0.43
C LYS A 23 12.78 -13.71 -1.41
N PRO A 24 13.24 -12.45 -1.57
CA PRO A 24 12.79 -11.61 -2.67
C PRO A 24 12.97 -12.34 -4.01
N GLY A 25 11.94 -12.31 -4.85
CA GLY A 25 11.92 -12.99 -6.14
C GLY A 25 11.28 -14.38 -6.14
N ASP A 26 10.96 -14.97 -4.98
CA ASP A 26 10.21 -16.25 -4.93
C ASP A 26 8.77 -16.07 -5.43
N PHE A 27 8.20 -14.88 -5.23
CA PHE A 27 6.85 -14.51 -5.68
C PHE A 27 6.84 -13.16 -6.40
N PRO A 28 7.39 -13.10 -7.63
CA PRO A 28 7.64 -11.82 -8.32
C PRO A 28 6.36 -11.08 -8.71
N VAL A 29 5.26 -11.82 -8.95
CA VAL A 29 3.95 -11.21 -9.24
C VAL A 29 3.38 -10.52 -8.00
N THR A 30 3.44 -11.19 -6.84
CA THR A 30 2.98 -10.63 -5.56
C THR A 30 3.79 -9.39 -5.17
N GLU A 31 5.12 -9.46 -5.32
CA GLU A 31 6.01 -8.33 -5.03
C GLU A 31 5.72 -7.13 -5.91
N ARG A 32 5.52 -7.34 -7.22
CA ARG A 32 5.16 -6.29 -8.16
C ARG A 32 3.86 -5.61 -7.76
N ILE A 33 2.80 -6.39 -7.48
CA ILE A 33 1.49 -5.83 -7.11
C ILE A 33 1.57 -5.07 -5.79
N ALA A 34 2.26 -5.62 -4.78
CA ALA A 34 2.42 -4.95 -3.50
C ALA A 34 3.19 -3.62 -3.65
N SER A 35 4.20 -3.57 -4.53
CA SER A 35 4.97 -2.34 -4.79
C SER A 35 4.17 -1.24 -5.48
N SER A 36 3.10 -1.58 -6.20
CA SER A 36 2.24 -0.63 -6.90
C SER A 36 0.93 -0.31 -6.16
N THR A 37 0.74 -0.81 -4.93
CA THR A 37 -0.51 -0.64 -4.18
C THR A 37 -0.26 0.22 -2.94
N ILE A 38 -1.16 1.18 -2.70
CA ILE A 38 -1.17 2.01 -1.49
C ILE A 38 -2.48 1.82 -0.74
N SER A 39 -2.45 1.88 0.60
CA SER A 39 -3.68 1.84 1.40
C SER A 39 -4.18 3.26 1.64
N LEU A 40 -5.38 3.57 1.18
CA LEU A 40 -6.07 4.80 1.56
C LEU A 40 -6.70 4.64 2.96
N PRO A 41 -6.87 5.74 3.72
CA PRO A 41 -7.58 5.71 5.00
C PRO A 41 -9.00 5.17 4.80
N PHE A 42 -9.34 4.09 5.50
CA PHE A 42 -10.67 3.49 5.47
C PHE A 42 -11.06 3.06 6.89
N TYR A 43 -11.97 3.81 7.52
CA TYR A 43 -12.59 3.49 8.81
C TYR A 43 -14.03 3.99 8.86
N ASN A 44 -14.88 3.33 9.66
CA ASN A 44 -16.33 3.55 9.70
C ASN A 44 -16.80 4.96 10.10
N ASN A 45 -15.91 5.81 10.59
CA ASN A 45 -16.25 7.13 11.14
C ASN A 45 -15.47 8.25 10.45
N LEU A 46 -15.15 8.09 9.16
CA LEU A 46 -14.56 9.16 8.35
C LEU A 46 -15.61 10.27 8.16
N PRO A 47 -15.36 11.51 8.61
CA PRO A 47 -16.19 12.66 8.26
C PRO A 47 -16.14 12.91 6.76
N ASP A 48 -17.23 13.39 6.17
CA ASP A 48 -17.30 13.72 4.74
C ASP A 48 -16.17 14.70 4.33
N GLU A 49 -15.84 15.66 5.21
CA GLU A 49 -14.72 16.60 5.00
C GLU A 49 -13.35 15.91 4.86
N GLU A 50 -13.12 14.82 5.61
CA GLU A 50 -11.88 14.05 5.48
C GLU A 50 -11.88 13.17 4.22
N ILE A 51 -13.05 12.69 3.80
CA ILE A 51 -13.20 11.97 2.53
C ILE A 51 -12.84 12.91 1.38
N ASP A 52 -13.42 14.11 1.35
CA ASP A 52 -13.16 15.12 0.33
C ASP A 52 -11.67 15.48 0.28
N TYR A 53 -11.05 15.69 1.46
CA TYR A 53 -9.62 15.95 1.56
C TYR A 53 -8.77 14.80 1.02
N VAL A 54 -9.11 13.54 1.34
CA VAL A 54 -8.40 12.36 0.82
C VAL A 54 -8.55 12.26 -0.69
N VAL A 55 -9.76 12.47 -1.23
CA VAL A 55 -10.03 12.44 -2.67
C VAL A 55 -9.23 13.51 -3.40
N GLU A 56 -9.22 14.74 -2.89
CA GLU A 56 -8.45 15.84 -3.46
C GLU A 56 -6.95 15.52 -3.50
N LYS A 57 -6.40 15.02 -2.38
CA LYS A 57 -4.96 14.70 -2.27
C LYS A 57 -4.56 13.51 -3.15
N VAL A 58 -5.42 12.51 -3.30
CA VAL A 58 -5.19 11.40 -4.24
C VAL A 58 -5.21 11.91 -5.68
N ARG A 59 -6.16 12.76 -6.05
CA ARG A 59 -6.22 13.37 -7.39
C ARG A 59 -4.96 14.19 -7.70
N GLU A 60 -4.55 15.07 -6.79
CA GLU A 60 -3.29 15.83 -6.91
C GLU A 60 -2.07 14.92 -7.07
N GLY A 61 -2.02 13.82 -6.31
CA GLY A 61 -0.93 12.84 -6.40
C GLY A 61 -0.86 12.17 -7.77
N ILE A 62 -2.01 11.73 -8.30
CA ILE A 62 -2.08 11.12 -9.63
C ILE A 62 -1.67 12.13 -10.72
N GLU A 63 -2.13 13.38 -10.64
CA GLU A 63 -1.76 14.42 -11.61
C GLU A 63 -0.26 14.77 -11.56
N LYS A 64 0.38 14.77 -10.38
CA LYS A 64 1.80 15.09 -10.21
C LYS A 64 2.76 13.96 -10.59
N PHE A 65 2.36 12.70 -10.41
CA PHE A 65 3.24 11.54 -10.60
C PHE A 65 2.86 10.65 -11.79
N GLY A 66 1.67 10.85 -12.36
CA GLY A 66 1.17 10.12 -13.53
C GLY A 66 1.40 10.83 -14.88
N GLY A 67 2.11 11.97 -14.88
CA GLY A 67 2.51 12.74 -16.06
C GLY A 67 3.96 12.48 -16.47
#